data_AF-A0A959YTE7-F1
#
_entry.id   AF-A0A959YTE7-F1
#
_cell.length_a   1.000
_cell.length_b   1.000
_cell.length_c   1.000
_cell.angle_alpha   90.00
_cell.angle_beta   90.00
_cell.angle_gamma   90.00
#
_symmetry.space_group_name_H-M   'P 1'
#
loop_
_entity.id
_entity.type
_entity.pdbx_description
1 polymer ?
#
loop_
_entity_poly.entity_id
_entity_poly.type
_entity_poly.pdbx_seq_one_letter_code
_entity_poly.pdbx_strand_id
1 'polypeptide(L)'
;MATINRLPDEPDRIRANTSDDINRWIDRITEENIRFYATQDMEEITDRIDDLEEEWDVDRLAQVCVSGTGLTSIIFGTLFSKKWFLLTTASLAFLGNHAVNGWCPSVSVFRRLGFRTRQEIDREKYALKVLRGDFDDINSLEGIEIDDKINAVIAAVKTG
;
A
#
# COMPACT_ATOMS: atom_id res chain seq x y z
N MET A 1 5.91 13.56 -3.97
CA MET A 1 6.19 12.72 -2.79
C MET A 1 6.92 11.49 -3.29
N ALA A 2 8.11 11.18 -2.79
CA ALA A 2 8.85 9.99 -3.22
C ALA A 2 8.12 8.75 -2.68
N THR A 3 7.46 8.00 -3.57
CA THR A 3 7.00 6.65 -3.25
C THR A 3 8.24 5.82 -2.98
N ILE A 4 8.49 5.47 -1.72
CA ILE A 4 9.49 4.46 -1.39
C ILE A 4 8.94 3.16 -1.97
N ASN A 5 9.40 2.84 -3.17
CA ASN A 5 9.07 1.59 -3.86
C ASN A 5 9.76 0.48 -3.05
N ARG A 6 9.04 -0.11 -2.08
CA ARG A 6 9.53 -1.30 -1.37
C ARG A 6 9.76 -2.38 -2.43
N LEU A 7 10.97 -2.93 -2.44
CA LEU A 7 11.35 -3.97 -3.40
C LEU A 7 10.33 -5.13 -3.33
N PRO A 8 9.98 -5.75 -4.47
CA PRO A 8 8.95 -6.80 -4.55
C PRO A 8 9.19 -8.01 -3.63
N ASP A 9 10.42 -8.19 -3.12
CA ASP A 9 10.81 -9.28 -2.23
C ASP A 9 10.75 -8.95 -0.73
N GLU A 10 10.37 -7.73 -0.33
CA GLU A 10 10.23 -7.43 1.10
C GLU A 10 8.93 -8.08 1.62
N PRO A 11 9.01 -9.06 2.56
CA PRO A 11 7.83 -9.73 3.07
C PRO A 11 6.90 -8.72 3.73
N ASP A 12 5.61 -8.80 3.42
CA ASP A 12 4.58 -7.92 3.99
C ASP A 12 4.46 -8.17 5.51
N ARG A 13 5.23 -7.41 6.28
CA ARG A 13 5.31 -7.52 7.73
C ARG A 13 3.96 -7.24 8.40
N ILE A 14 3.12 -6.41 7.80
CA ILE A 14 1.80 -6.11 8.36
C ILE A 14 0.88 -7.30 8.19
N ARG A 15 0.86 -7.92 7.01
CA ARG A 15 0.14 -9.19 6.80
C ARG A 15 0.64 -10.28 7.74
N ALA A 16 1.96 -10.40 7.94
CA ALA A 16 2.55 -11.37 8.86
C ALA A 16 2.13 -11.17 10.34
N ASN A 17 1.73 -9.96 10.72
CA ASN A 17 1.22 -9.62 12.06
C ASN A 17 -0.30 -9.40 12.10
N THR A 18 -1.00 -9.65 11.00
CA THR A 18 -2.47 -9.60 10.91
C THR A 18 -3.00 -11.02 11.05
N SER A 19 -4.13 -11.20 11.74
CA SER A 19 -4.73 -12.52 11.88
C SER A 19 -5.22 -13.08 10.54
N ASP A 20 -5.12 -14.39 10.37
CA ASP A 20 -5.40 -15.02 9.06
C ASP A 20 -6.83 -14.83 8.57
N ASP A 21 -7.80 -14.70 9.48
CA ASP A 21 -9.19 -14.41 9.15
C ASP A 21 -9.34 -13.04 8.46
N ILE A 22 -8.65 -12.02 8.96
CA ILE A 22 -8.63 -10.68 8.35
C ILE A 22 -7.90 -10.72 7.01
N ASN A 23 -6.73 -11.37 6.95
CA ASN A 23 -5.98 -11.50 5.70
C ASN A 23 -6.81 -12.20 4.62
N ARG A 24 -7.43 -13.35 4.94
CA ARG A 24 -8.31 -14.07 4.00
C ARG A 24 -9.54 -13.27 3.59
N TRP A 25 -10.09 -12.46 4.50
CA TRP A 25 -11.23 -11.61 4.17
C TRP A 25 -10.85 -10.51 3.19
N ILE A 26 -9.70 -9.85 3.38
CA ILE A 26 -9.15 -8.87 2.43
C ILE A 26 -8.85 -9.52 1.08
N ASP A 27 -8.18 -10.68 1.10
CA ASP A 27 -7.85 -11.42 -0.13
C ASP A 27 -9.12 -11.76 -0.93
N ARG A 28 -10.17 -12.23 -0.24
CA ARG A 28 -11.47 -12.53 -0.87
C ARG A 28 -12.09 -11.31 -1.53
N ILE A 29 -12.15 -10.17 -0.83
CA ILE A 29 -12.71 -8.94 -1.39
C ILE A 29 -11.91 -8.50 -2.61
N THR A 30 -10.58 -8.56 -2.54
CA THR A 30 -9.73 -8.20 -3.67
C THR A 30 -9.96 -9.13 -4.87
N GLU A 31 -10.07 -10.44 -4.66
CA GLU A 31 -10.41 -11.37 -5.75
C GLU A 31 -11.81 -11.13 -6.32
N GLU A 32 -12.80 -10.85 -5.48
CA GLU A 32 -14.17 -10.51 -5.90
C GLU A 32 -14.19 -9.24 -6.76
N ASN A 33 -13.46 -8.19 -6.36
CA ASN A 33 -13.30 -6.97 -7.16
C ASN A 33 -12.67 -7.27 -8.52
N ILE A 34 -11.57 -8.02 -8.56
CA ILE A 34 -10.91 -8.36 -9.83
C ILE A 34 -11.87 -9.11 -10.77
N ARG A 35 -12.63 -10.09 -10.24
CA ARG A 35 -13.61 -10.84 -11.04
C ARG A 35 -14.74 -9.95 -11.54
N PHE A 36 -15.21 -9.03 -10.71
CA PHE A 36 -16.26 -8.08 -11.09
C PHE A 36 -15.78 -7.14 -12.21
N TYR A 37 -14.60 -6.54 -12.08
CA TYR A 37 -14.05 -5.63 -13.08
C TYR A 37 -13.61 -6.33 -14.37
N ALA A 38 -13.28 -7.62 -14.32
CA ALA A 38 -12.99 -8.42 -15.52
C ALA A 38 -14.18 -8.55 -16.49
N THR A 39 -15.41 -8.28 -16.04
CA THR A 39 -16.62 -8.31 -16.90
C THR A 39 -17.08 -6.93 -17.34
N GLN A 40 -16.39 -5.87 -16.92
CA GLN A 40 -16.74 -4.49 -17.24
C GLN A 40 -16.00 -3.98 -18.48
N ASP A 41 -16.37 -2.79 -18.93
CA ASP A 41 -15.64 -2.11 -20.01
C ASP A 41 -14.33 -1.47 -19.52
N MET A 42 -13.53 -1.01 -20.47
CA MET A 42 -12.21 -0.42 -20.19
C MET A 42 -12.28 0.91 -19.42
N GLU A 43 -13.40 1.65 -19.53
CA GLU A 43 -13.59 2.92 -18.83
C GLU A 43 -13.78 2.63 -17.33
N GLU A 44 -14.66 1.70 -16.97
CA GLU A 44 -14.87 1.29 -15.58
C GLU A 44 -13.62 0.68 -14.94
N ILE A 45 -12.82 -0.08 -15.69
CA ILE A 45 -11.53 -0.60 -15.21
C ILE A 45 -10.55 0.55 -14.95
N THR A 46 -10.55 1.58 -15.80
CA THR A 46 -9.67 2.75 -15.65
C THR A 46 -10.04 3.57 -14.42
N ASP A 47 -11.32 3.87 -14.23
CA ASP A 47 -11.81 4.59 -13.05
C ASP A 47 -11.42 3.85 -11.76
N ARG A 48 -11.55 2.52 -11.75
CA ARG A 48 -11.13 1.73 -10.59
C ARG A 48 -9.63 1.77 -10.35
N ILE A 49 -8.81 1.74 -11.41
CA ILE A 49 -7.36 1.88 -11.27
C ILE A 49 -7.02 3.23 -10.65
N ASP A 50 -7.70 4.30 -11.05
CA ASP A 50 -7.51 5.64 -10.51
C ASP A 50 -7.91 5.70 -9.03
N ASP A 51 -9.05 5.11 -8.65
CA ASP A 51 -9.44 4.94 -7.24
C ASP A 51 -8.38 4.22 -6.41
N LEU A 52 -7.75 3.17 -6.95
CA LEU A 52 -6.69 2.39 -6.30
C LEU A 52 -5.36 3.15 -6.19
N GLU A 53 -5.12 4.12 -7.07
CA GLU A 53 -3.97 5.02 -6.99
C GLU A 53 -4.16 6.07 -5.88
N GLU A 54 -5.39 6.50 -5.64
CA GLU A 54 -5.73 7.41 -4.55
C GLU A 54 -5.93 6.72 -3.19
N GLU A 55 -6.19 5.40 -3.18
CA GLU A 55 -6.45 4.65 -1.96
C GLU A 55 -5.28 4.74 -0.96
N TRP A 56 -5.63 5.06 0.30
CA TRP A 56 -4.66 5.14 1.38
C TRP A 56 -4.34 3.76 1.93
N ASP A 57 -3.07 3.39 1.86
CA ASP A 57 -2.58 2.20 2.54
C ASP A 57 -2.50 2.40 4.06
N VAL A 58 -2.52 1.28 4.77
CA VAL A 58 -2.51 1.25 6.25
C VAL A 58 -1.26 1.87 6.87
N ASP A 59 -0.11 1.83 6.19
CA ASP A 59 1.12 2.48 6.68
C ASP A 59 0.99 4.00 6.60
N ARG A 60 0.47 4.51 5.47
CA ARG A 60 0.23 5.95 5.28
C ARG A 60 -0.73 6.49 6.34
N LEU A 61 -1.84 5.79 6.59
CA LEU A 61 -2.79 6.19 7.63
C LEU A 61 -2.13 6.21 9.02
N ALA A 62 -1.38 5.17 9.37
CA ALA A 62 -0.69 5.08 10.66
C ALA A 62 0.30 6.24 10.86
N GLN A 63 1.07 6.60 9.82
CA GLN A 63 2.02 7.71 9.87
C GLN A 63 1.34 9.06 10.09
N VAL A 64 0.19 9.30 9.46
CA VAL A 64 -0.61 10.52 9.67
C VAL A 64 -1.11 10.58 11.11
N CYS A 65 -1.64 9.49 11.65
CA CYS A 65 -2.09 9.44 13.05
C CYS A 65 -0.96 9.68 14.05
N VAL A 66 0.21 9.09 13.84
CA VAL A 66 1.38 9.32 14.69
C VAL A 66 1.85 10.76 14.60
N SER A 67 1.92 11.33 13.39
CA SER A 67 2.34 12.72 13.18
C SER A 67 1.38 13.71 13.84
N GLY A 68 0.07 13.51 13.67
CA GLY A 68 -0.96 14.30 14.35
C GLY A 68 -0.84 14.22 15.87
N THR A 69 -0.71 13.00 16.40
CA THR A 69 -0.53 12.79 17.85
C THR A 69 0.72 13.47 18.37
N GLY A 70 1.84 13.37 17.65
CA GLY A 70 3.11 14.02 18.00
C GLY A 70 2.99 15.54 18.05
N LEU A 71 2.41 16.16 17.02
CA LEU A 71 2.19 17.61 16.95
C LEU A 71 1.26 18.10 18.05
N THR A 72 0.11 17.44 18.25
CA THR A 72 -0.82 17.77 19.34
C THR A 72 -0.14 17.65 20.70
N SER A 73 0.62 16.58 20.93
CA SER A 73 1.33 16.36 22.19
C SER A 73 2.38 17.44 22.46
N ILE A 74 3.08 17.92 21.43
CA ILE A 74 4.05 19.01 21.56
C ILE A 74 3.35 20.31 21.95
N ILE A 75 2.28 20.68 21.25
CA ILE A 75 1.50 21.90 21.54
C ILE A 75 0.96 21.86 22.97
N PHE A 76 0.41 20.72 23.41
CA PHE A 76 -0.13 20.61 24.76
C PHE A 76 0.96 20.50 25.83
N GLY A 77 2.11 19.93 25.48
CA GLY A 77 3.29 19.84 26.33
C GLY A 77 3.91 21.20 26.66
N THR A 78 3.87 22.11 25.69
CA THR A 78 4.36 23.49 25.87
C THR A 78 3.33 24.37 26.56
N LEU A 79 2.04 24.26 26.23
CA LEU A 79 1.01 25.16 26.75
C LEU A 79 0.43 24.77 28.11
N PHE A 80 0.38 23.47 28.44
CA PHE A 80 -0.33 23.00 29.63
C PHE A 80 0.54 22.22 30.61
N SER A 81 1.18 21.12 30.17
CA SER A 81 1.96 20.28 31.08
C SER A 81 2.99 19.42 30.37
N LYS A 82 4.20 19.33 30.94
CA LYS A 82 5.27 18.46 30.43
C LYS A 82 4.89 16.98 30.35
N LYS A 83 3.83 16.55 31.06
CA LYS A 83 3.31 15.17 30.99
C LYS A 83 2.84 14.80 29.58
N TRP A 84 2.42 15.76 28.75
CA TRP A 84 2.00 15.49 27.36
C TRP A 84 3.15 15.01 26.47
N PHE A 85 4.42 15.33 26.80
CA PHE A 85 5.56 14.79 26.06
C PHE A 85 5.70 13.27 26.20
N LEU A 86 5.13 12.66 27.26
CA LEU A 86 5.08 11.20 27.38
C LEU A 86 4.28 10.57 26.23
N LEU A 87 3.23 11.25 25.75
CA LEU A 87 2.44 10.77 24.61
C LEU A 87 3.27 10.82 23.32
N THR A 88 4.07 11.86 23.10
CA THR A 88 5.03 11.93 21.99
C THR A 88 6.03 10.77 22.07
N THR A 89 6.66 10.56 23.23
CA THR A 89 7.63 9.48 23.42
C THR A 89 7.02 8.11 23.16
N ALA A 90 5.83 7.83 23.70
CA ALA A 90 5.13 6.57 23.47
C ALA A 90 4.80 6.36 21.98
N SER A 91 4.27 7.39 21.33
CA SER A 91 3.89 7.34 19.90
C SER A 91 5.09 7.06 19.00
N LEU A 92 6.23 7.71 19.27
CA LEU A 92 7.48 7.49 18.52
C LEU A 92 8.07 6.09 18.79
N ALA A 93 7.99 5.59 20.03
CA ALA A 93 8.43 4.23 20.34
C ALA A 93 7.61 3.17 19.58
N PHE A 94 6.28 3.34 19.53
CA PHE A 94 5.42 2.46 18.73
C PHE A 94 5.68 2.58 17.23
N LEU A 95 5.93 3.79 16.70
CA LEU A 95 6.30 3.96 15.30
C LEU A 95 7.63 3.27 14.97
N GLY A 96 8.62 3.39 15.85
CA GLY A 96 9.90 2.69 15.69
C GLY A 96 9.72 1.16 15.67
N ASN A 97 8.96 0.62 16.63
CA ASN A 97 8.63 -0.79 16.63
C ASN A 97 7.88 -1.23 15.37
N HIS A 98 6.90 -0.43 14.93
CA HIS A 98 6.13 -0.67 13.71
C HIS A 98 7.02 -0.70 12.46
N ALA A 99 7.96 0.23 12.34
CA ALA A 99 8.87 0.30 11.21
C ALA A 99 9.74 -0.96 11.09
N VAL A 100 10.17 -1.53 12.23
CA VAL A 100 11.03 -2.73 12.26
C VAL A 100 10.20 -4.01 12.12
N ASN A 101 9.15 -4.16 12.92
CA ASN A 101 8.42 -5.42 13.07
C ASN A 101 7.11 -5.48 12.27
N GLY A 102 6.63 -4.35 11.74
CA GLY A 102 5.32 -4.25 11.07
C GLY A 102 4.12 -4.35 12.00
N TRP A 103 4.34 -4.28 13.32
CA TRP A 103 3.28 -4.36 14.32
C TRP A 103 3.13 -3.06 15.12
N CYS A 104 1.90 -2.58 15.20
CA CYS A 104 1.44 -1.70 16.28
C CYS A 104 -0.07 -1.89 16.55
N PRO A 105 -0.55 -1.50 17.75
CA PRO A 105 -1.96 -1.65 18.10
C PRO A 105 -2.93 -0.93 17.15
N SER A 106 -2.58 0.27 16.69
CA SER A 106 -3.45 1.06 15.78
C SER A 106 -3.59 0.39 14.42
N VAL A 107 -2.50 -0.15 13.86
CA VAL A 107 -2.55 -0.91 12.60
C VAL A 107 -3.44 -2.13 12.73
N SER A 108 -3.38 -2.86 13.85
CA SER A 108 -4.29 -3.99 14.10
C SER A 108 -5.77 -3.59 14.04
N VAL A 109 -6.11 -2.38 14.49
CA VAL A 109 -7.47 -1.83 14.39
C VAL A 109 -7.79 -1.45 12.95
N PHE A 110 -6.90 -0.76 12.24
CA PHE A 110 -7.11 -0.36 10.85
C PHE A 110 -7.30 -1.57 9.92
N ARG A 111 -6.54 -2.64 10.13
CA ARG A 111 -6.69 -3.90 9.38
C ARG A 111 -8.09 -4.50 9.55
N ARG A 112 -8.65 -4.48 10.77
CA ARG A 112 -10.04 -4.91 11.05
C ARG A 112 -11.09 -4.02 10.39
N LEU A 113 -10.75 -2.76 10.11
CA LEU A 113 -11.62 -1.81 9.40
C LEU A 113 -11.50 -1.90 7.87
N GLY A 114 -10.66 -2.81 7.35
CA GLY A 114 -10.49 -2.99 5.89
C GLY A 114 -9.35 -2.21 5.25
N PHE A 115 -8.53 -1.49 6.02
CA PHE A 115 -7.38 -0.81 5.44
C PHE A 115 -6.34 -1.81 4.93
N ARG A 116 -6.03 -1.69 3.65
CA ARG A 116 -5.15 -2.59 2.92
C ARG A 116 -3.70 -2.13 2.99
N THR A 117 -2.76 -3.07 2.83
CA THR A 117 -1.36 -2.74 2.63
C THR A 117 -1.14 -2.24 1.21
N ARG A 118 -0.06 -1.48 0.99
CA ARG A 118 0.25 -0.99 -0.37
C ARG A 118 0.41 -2.15 -1.36
N GLN A 119 1.01 -3.27 -0.94
CA GLN A 119 1.15 -4.46 -1.77
C GLN A 119 -0.20 -5.08 -2.13
N GLU A 120 -1.18 -5.11 -1.22
CA GLU A 120 -2.53 -5.62 -1.50
C GLU A 120 -3.27 -4.73 -2.51
N ILE A 121 -3.18 -3.41 -2.35
CA ILE A 121 -3.77 -2.44 -3.29
C ILE A 121 -3.11 -2.58 -4.67
N ASP A 122 -1.78 -2.69 -4.70
CA ASP A 122 -1.04 -2.87 -5.95
C ASP A 122 -1.37 -4.19 -6.63
N ARG A 123 -1.59 -5.29 -5.90
CA ARG A 123 -2.03 -6.56 -6.51
C ARG A 123 -3.34 -6.41 -7.27
N GLU A 124 -4.34 -5.74 -6.69
CA GLU A 124 -5.58 -5.45 -7.40
C GLU A 124 -5.31 -4.56 -8.63
N LYS A 125 -4.61 -3.44 -8.43
CA LYS A 125 -4.31 -2.48 -9.51
C LYS A 125 -3.60 -3.13 -10.69
N TYR A 126 -2.57 -3.93 -10.44
CA TYR A 126 -1.82 -4.58 -11.50
C TYR A 126 -2.62 -5.68 -12.19
N ALA A 127 -3.47 -6.43 -11.46
CA ALA A 127 -4.40 -7.36 -12.09
C ALA A 127 -5.37 -6.64 -13.03
N LEU A 128 -5.89 -5.47 -12.63
CA LEU A 128 -6.74 -4.65 -13.48
C LEU A 128 -6.00 -4.05 -14.68
N LYS A 129 -4.75 -3.60 -14.51
CA LYS A 129 -3.90 -3.15 -15.64
C LYS A 129 -3.66 -4.26 -16.66
N VAL A 130 -3.49 -5.51 -16.21
CA VAL A 130 -3.44 -6.68 -17.10
C VAL A 130 -4.76 -6.86 -17.84
N LEU A 131 -5.90 -6.81 -17.14
CA LEU A 131 -7.22 -6.96 -17.78
C LEU A 131 -7.54 -5.84 -18.78
N ARG A 132 -7.01 -4.63 -18.55
CA ARG A 132 -7.14 -3.48 -19.46
C ARG A 132 -6.28 -3.62 -20.73
N GLY A 133 -5.24 -4.47 -20.70
CA GLY A 133 -4.30 -4.67 -21.82
C GLY A 133 -3.01 -3.87 -21.72
N ASP A 134 -2.71 -3.23 -20.58
CA ASP A 134 -1.51 -2.39 -20.39
C ASP A 134 -0.18 -3.15 -20.60
N PHE A 135 -0.22 -4.49 -20.61
CA PHE A 135 0.95 -5.37 -20.73
C PHE A 135 0.96 -6.24 -21.99
N ASP A 136 0.03 -6.04 -22.94
CA ASP A 136 -0.04 -6.85 -24.16
C ASP A 136 1.23 -6.74 -25.02
N ASP A 137 1.83 -5.56 -25.08
CA ASP A 137 3.09 -5.33 -25.78
C ASP A 137 4.27 -6.11 -25.16
N ILE A 138 4.26 -6.35 -23.85
CA ILE A 138 5.34 -7.09 -23.17
C ILE A 138 5.25 -8.59 -23.46
N ASN A 139 4.03 -9.12 -23.60
CA ASN A 139 3.82 -10.51 -24.01
C ASN A 139 4.28 -10.75 -25.45
N SER A 140 4.23 -9.73 -26.31
CA SER A 140 4.78 -9.81 -27.67
C SER A 140 6.31 -9.97 -27.72
N LEU A 141 7.01 -9.75 -26.59
CA LEU A 141 8.46 -9.92 -26.44
C LEU A 141 8.87 -11.34 -25.99
N GLU A 142 7.94 -12.30 -25.92
CA GLU A 142 8.27 -13.72 -25.71
C GLU A 142 9.13 -14.25 -26.87
N GLY A 143 10.35 -14.69 -26.57
CA GLY A 143 11.30 -15.22 -27.57
C GLY A 143 12.34 -14.23 -28.11
N ILE A 144 12.33 -12.98 -27.65
CA ILE A 144 13.34 -11.96 -28.00
C ILE A 144 14.56 -12.09 -27.07
N GLU A 145 15.75 -11.80 -27.60
CA GLU A 145 17.01 -11.81 -26.85
C GLU A 145 16.95 -10.85 -25.65
N ILE A 146 17.57 -11.24 -24.52
CA ILE A 146 17.33 -10.58 -23.23
C ILE A 146 17.76 -9.11 -23.21
N ASP A 147 18.79 -8.76 -23.98
CA ASP A 147 19.31 -7.40 -24.07
C ASP A 147 18.35 -6.47 -24.81
N ASP A 148 17.72 -6.94 -25.89
CA ASP A 148 16.70 -6.20 -26.62
C ASP A 148 15.45 -6.00 -25.75
N LYS A 149 15.08 -7.01 -24.97
CA LYS A 149 13.98 -6.93 -24.00
C LYS A 149 14.27 -5.90 -22.90
N ILE A 150 15.49 -5.86 -22.36
CA ILE A 150 15.92 -4.88 -21.35
C ILE A 150 15.85 -3.46 -21.93
N ASN A 151 16.34 -3.25 -23.15
CA ASN A 151 16.31 -1.93 -23.79
C ASN A 151 14.87 -1.43 -24.03
N ALA A 152 13.98 -2.31 -24.49
CA ALA A 152 12.57 -1.98 -24.69
C ALA A 152 11.88 -1.60 -23.37
N VAL A 153 12.12 -2.36 -22.28
CA VAL A 153 11.56 -2.06 -20.95
C VAL A 153 12.09 -0.73 -20.40
N ILE A 154 13.39 -0.46 -20.52
CA ILE A 154 13.99 0.81 -20.07
C ILE A 154 13.42 2.00 -20.85
N ALA A 155 13.14 1.84 -22.15
CA ALA A 155 12.51 2.89 -22.95
C ALA A 155 11.08 3.17 -22.48
N ALA A 156 10.26 2.13 -22.29
CA ALA A 156 8.86 2.26 -21.86
C ALA A 156 8.70 2.93 -20.49
N VAL A 157 9.58 2.60 -19.53
CA VAL A 157 9.56 3.16 -18.16
C VAL A 157 10.00 4.63 -18.12
N LYS A 158 10.72 5.14 -19.13
CA LYS A 158 11.12 6.56 -19.20
C LYS A 158 10.04 7.46 -19.79
N THR A 159 9.05 6.90 -20.48
CA THR A 159 8.03 7.64 -21.23
C THR A 159 6.67 7.71 -20.55
N GLY A 160 6.43 6.94 -19.48
CA GLY A 160 5.24 7.01 -18.63
C GLY A 160 5.56 7.61 -17.27
#